data_AF-A0A2P8FAW2-F1
#
_entry.id   AF-A0A2P8FAW2-F1
#
_cell.length_a   1.000
_cell.length_b   1.000
_cell.length_c   1.000
_cell.angle_alpha   90.00
_cell.angle_beta   90.00
_cell.angle_gamma   90.00
#
_symmetry.space_group_name_H-M   'P 1'
#
loop_
_entity.id
_entity.type
_entity.pdbx_description
1 polymer ?
#
loop_
_entity_poly.entity_id
_entity_poly.type
_entity_poly.pdbx_seq_one_letter_code
_entity_poly.pdbx_strand_id
1 'polypeptide(L)' 'MSLGQASTSSAPPDTDDSSTVFWIYAVLAAVVVAWGSAIFVFGVPGLYIPAVALVPLIWTVLIIITRG' A
#
# COMPACT_ATOMS: atom_id res chain seq x y z
N MET A 1 -19.49 -30.22 -42.15
CA MET A 1 -18.12 -30.01 -41.63
C MET A 1 -18.18 -28.82 -40.69
N SER A 2 -18.61 -29.05 -39.45
CA SER A 2 -18.75 -28.03 -38.41
C SER A 2 -17.51 -28.11 -37.53
N LEU A 3 -16.59 -27.17 -37.69
CA LEU A 3 -15.50 -26.89 -36.75
C LEU A 3 -15.85 -25.60 -35.99
N GLY A 4 -17.09 -25.52 -35.51
CA GLY A 4 -17.44 -24.64 -34.41
C GLY A 4 -17.10 -25.37 -33.12
N GLN A 5 -16.45 -24.66 -32.18
CA GLN A 5 -15.94 -25.15 -30.89
C GLN A 5 -14.53 -25.79 -31.04
N ALA A 6 -13.45 -25.24 -30.49
CA ALA A 6 -13.33 -24.56 -29.21
C ALA A 6 -12.29 -23.44 -29.28
N SER A 7 -12.77 -22.20 -29.39
CA SER A 7 -12.05 -21.07 -28.83
C SER A 7 -12.23 -21.17 -27.32
N THR A 8 -11.43 -22.01 -26.66
CA THR A 8 -11.33 -21.99 -25.20
C THR A 8 -10.59 -20.71 -24.85
N SER A 9 -11.35 -19.60 -24.82
CA SER A 9 -10.93 -18.35 -24.22
C SER A 9 -10.83 -18.63 -22.73
N SER A 10 -9.66 -19.05 -22.28
CA SER A 10 -9.30 -19.07 -20.87
C SER A 10 -9.26 -17.61 -20.40
N ALA A 11 -10.44 -17.10 -20.00
CA ALA A 11 -10.60 -15.79 -19.42
C ALA A 11 -9.75 -15.70 -18.14
N PRO A 12 -8.93 -14.65 -17.97
CA PRO A 12 -8.16 -14.46 -16.75
C PRO A 12 -9.14 -14.20 -15.59
N PRO A 13 -8.79 -14.61 -14.35
CA PRO A 13 -9.61 -14.35 -13.18
C PRO A 13 -9.82 -12.84 -13.01
N ASP A 14 -11.07 -12.43 -12.97
CA ASP A 14 -11.57 -11.10 -12.68
C ASP A 14 -11.24 -10.73 -11.22
N THR A 15 -9.98 -10.34 -11.00
CA THR A 15 -9.53 -9.77 -9.74
C THR A 15 -10.13 -8.38 -9.59
N ASP A 16 -10.90 -8.13 -8.52
CA ASP A 16 -11.50 -6.83 -8.19
C ASP A 16 -10.42 -5.79 -7.84
N ASP A 17 -9.67 -5.32 -8.84
CA ASP A 17 -8.60 -4.32 -8.68
C ASP A 17 -9.15 -3.03 -8.05
N SER A 18 -10.41 -2.70 -8.33
CA SER A 18 -11.09 -1.54 -7.75
C SER A 18 -11.18 -1.62 -6.22
N SER A 19 -11.42 -2.81 -5.67
CA SER A 19 -11.48 -3.02 -4.21
C SER A 19 -10.11 -2.85 -3.57
N THR A 20 -9.05 -3.36 -4.20
CA THR A 20 -7.67 -3.20 -3.75
C THR A 20 -7.26 -1.73 -3.76
N VAL A 21 -7.57 -1.01 -4.83
CA VAL A 21 -7.32 0.43 -4.96
C VAL A 21 -8.06 1.22 -3.89
N PHE A 22 -9.33 0.88 -3.63
CA PHE A 22 -10.11 1.46 -2.54
C PHE A 22 -9.42 1.26 -1.19
N TRP A 23 -8.96 0.04 -0.88
CA TRP A 23 -8.25 -0.25 0.35
C TRP A 23 -6.93 0.51 0.48
N ILE A 24 -6.16 0.63 -0.60
CA ILE A 24 -4.92 1.41 -0.63
C ILE A 24 -5.21 2.87 -0.27
N TYR A 25 -6.20 3.49 -0.91
CA TYR A 25 -6.58 4.87 -0.61
C TYR A 25 -7.12 5.03 0.81
N ALA A 26 -7.90 4.07 1.31
CA ALA A 26 -8.42 4.10 2.68
C ALA A 26 -7.28 4.07 3.72
N VAL A 27 -6.28 3.20 3.53
CA VAL A 27 -5.09 3.15 4.41
C VAL A 27 -4.29 4.44 4.31
N LEU A 28 -4.06 4.96 3.10
CA LEU A 28 -3.32 6.20 2.90
C LEU A 28 -4.00 7.38 3.60
N ALA A 29 -5.32 7.50 3.45
CA ALA A 29 -6.12 8.53 4.11
C ALA A 29 -6.05 8.40 5.63
N ALA A 30 -6.15 7.18 6.18
CA ALA A 30 -6.05 6.94 7.61
C ALA A 30 -4.67 7.36 8.17
N VAL A 31 -3.59 7.06 7.45
CA VAL A 31 -2.22 7.46 7.82
C VAL A 31 -2.09 8.99 7.83
N VAL A 32 -2.60 9.68 6.81
CA VAL A 32 -2.54 11.15 6.72
C VAL A 32 -3.36 11.81 7.84
N VAL A 33 -4.55 11.29 8.13
CA VAL A 33 -5.41 11.82 9.21
C VAL A 33 -4.78 11.58 10.59
N ALA A 34 -4.27 10.36 10.84
CA ALA A 34 -3.57 10.04 12.07
C ALA A 34 -2.33 10.94 12.25
N TRP A 35 -1.57 11.15 11.19
CA TRP A 35 -0.42 12.06 11.22
C TRP A 35 -0.83 13.52 11.46
N GLY A 36 -1.83 14.03 10.75
CA GLY A 36 -2.37 15.37 10.96
C GLY A 36 -2.88 15.60 12.39
N SER A 37 -3.52 14.58 12.97
CA SER A 37 -3.95 14.64 14.38
C SER A 37 -2.78 14.68 15.35
N ALA A 38 -1.68 13.97 15.07
CA ALA A 38 -0.47 14.03 15.87
C ALA A 38 0.19 15.42 15.82
N ILE A 39 0.20 16.08 14.65
CA ILE A 39 0.63 17.48 14.52
C ILE A 39 -0.27 18.41 15.34
N PHE A 40 -1.59 18.21 15.31
CA PHE A 40 -2.51 19.07 16.04
C PHE A 40 -2.38 18.94 17.57
N VAL A 41 -2.20 17.71 18.08
CA VAL A 41 -2.11 17.43 19.52
C VAL A 41 -0.74 17.79 20.10
N PHE A 42 0.34 17.48 19.38
CA PHE A 42 1.70 17.63 19.88
C PHE A 42 2.46 18.81 19.26
N GLY A 43 1.97 19.39 18.16
CA GLY A 43 2.64 20.49 17.46
C GLY A 43 3.86 20.01 16.69
N VAL A 44 4.97 20.75 16.84
CA VAL A 44 6.27 20.45 16.22
C VAL A 44 6.76 19.02 16.48
N PRO A 45 6.73 18.45 17.72
CA PRO A 45 7.09 17.05 17.94
C PRO A 45 6.20 16.05 17.17
N GLY A 46 4.94 16.38 16.90
CA GLY A 46 4.04 15.56 16.07
C GLY A 46 4.49 15.45 14.61
N LEU A 47 5.14 16.50 14.09
CA LEU A 47 5.75 16.49 12.75
C LEU A 47 6.91 15.48 12.66
N TYR A 48 7.64 15.26 13.75
CA TYR A 48 8.79 14.34 13.78
C TYR A 48 8.39 12.86 13.93
N ILE A 49 7.17 12.52 14.36
CA ILE A 49 6.74 11.12 14.52
C ILE A 49 6.91 10.27 13.26
N PRO A 50 6.44 10.67 12.06
CA PRO A 50 6.69 9.90 10.84
C PRO A 50 8.18 9.84 10.50
N ALA A 51 8.94 10.91 10.70
CA ALA A 51 10.37 10.92 10.41
C ALA A 51 11.13 9.92 11.31
N VAL A 52 10.85 9.93 12.62
CA VAL A 52 11.47 9.03 13.60
C VAL A 52 11.06 7.57 13.36
N ALA A 53 9.84 7.30 12.89
CA ALA A 53 9.41 5.96 12.52
C ALA A 53 10.04 5.46 11.21
N LEU A 54 10.26 6.35 10.23
CA LEU A 54 10.85 6.01 8.94
C LEU A 54 12.36 5.72 9.04
N VAL A 55 13.09 6.36 9.96
CA VAL A 55 14.54 6.12 10.15
C VAL A 55 14.88 4.64 10.41
N PRO A 56 14.34 3.96 11.44
CA PRO A 56 14.60 2.54 11.68
C PRO A 56 13.98 1.64 10.61
N LEU A 57 12.87 2.06 9.98
CA LEU A 57 12.25 1.32 8.88
C LEU A 57 13.20 1.23 7.69
N ILE A 58 13.74 2.36 7.22
CA ILE A 58 14.69 2.40 6.12
C ILE A 58 15.95 1.61 6.49
N TRP A 59 16.45 1.73 7.71
CA TRP A 59 17.60 0.95 8.17
C TRP A 59 17.34 -0.57 8.11
N THR A 60 16.15 -1.01 8.54
CA THR A 60 15.74 -2.42 8.47
C THR A 60 15.61 -2.90 7.02
N VAL A 61 14.98 -2.10 6.16
CA VAL A 61 14.87 -2.40 4.71
C VAL A 61 16.26 -2.53 4.09
N LEU A 62 17.17 -1.60 4.38
CA LEU A 62 18.55 -1.63 3.91
C LEU A 62 19.27 -2.91 4.36
N ILE A 63 19.11 -3.33 5.61
CA ILE A 63 19.65 -4.60 6.10
C ILE A 63 19.06 -5.78 5.34
N ILE A 64 17.73 -5.84 5.17
CA ILE A 64 17.06 -6.94 4.47
C ILE A 64 17.56 -7.05 3.02
N ILE A 65 17.66 -5.95 2.28
CA ILE A 65 18.13 -5.98 0.88
C ILE A 65 19.61 -6.32 0.76
N THR A 66 20.42 -5.98 1.76
CA THR A 66 21.87 -6.28 1.76
C THR A 66 22.13 -7.75 2.15
N ARG A 67 21.13 -8.43 2.72
CA ARG A 67 21.29 -9.81 3.20
C ARG A 67 21.28 -10.88 2.11
N GLY A 68 20.92 -10.53 0.87
CA GLY A 68 20.99 -11.44 -0.29
C GLY A 68 19.90 -12.50 -0.29
#